data_AF-A0A0E3B531-F1
#
_entry.id   AF-A0A0E3B531-F1
#
_cell.length_a   1.000
_cell.length_b   1.000
_cell.length_c   1.000
_cell.angle_alpha   90.00
_cell.angle_beta   90.00
_cell.angle_gamma   90.00
#
_symmetry.space_group_name_H-M   'P 1'
#
loop_
_entity.id
_entity.type
_entity.pdbx_description
1 polymer ?
#
loop_
_entity_poly.entity_id
_entity_poly.type
_entity_poly.pdbx_seq_one_letter_code
_entity_poly.pdbx_strand_id
1 'polypeptide(L)'
;MKQNKNQLQRGMLTITAFAIATLFLVTNCKKEKDDNKELLLMAALFSAPNGKADFKFSNTTNLLAARTKDSSRFLTLPDTIGQGAAFLTDLAGDNPQNYGDGNGDGFNDKFLTPEAAEIQICQIVAYKSVEKGGPARGSETLQNANFVSFNITGPFSDPHGQFGGVCTAFAGIPITGLSGTTNRSLQINQIPQDEKNDYDRIGLVIRAFRYYFNPNDLPENAYRYVDLILNKPTPPAFPGMEDVVFAERGDVSPAIFDHKAPRSFVTSPSLMFPELLAQDEFRPYSFFESFIDASSGSLLKMPDGTSTNAAFGFNSLNPAENYSGVLYTNHSQKLKFKLPTSAKSLKKDDPYILVVDLNNTKGEKGNLLFNVSVDKVLFWDSASVDNIFSPQLDAADRPNATNGEDNLATTTRKNLIFHLPTIRSETK
;
A
#
# COMPACT_ATOMS: atom_id res chain seq x y z
N MET A 1 -8.40 -31.12 53.29
CA MET A 1 -7.69 -32.03 52.36
C MET A 1 -8.60 -32.21 51.15
N LYS A 2 -8.36 -31.55 50.00
CA LYS A 2 -7.41 -31.80 48.90
C LYS A 2 -8.02 -32.72 47.79
N GLN A 3 -8.02 -32.17 46.56
CA GLN A 3 -8.04 -32.78 45.21
C GLN A 3 -9.38 -33.43 44.76
N ASN A 4 -9.89 -33.23 43.53
CA ASN A 4 -9.25 -32.89 42.25
C ASN A 4 -10.04 -31.86 41.43
N LYS A 5 -9.32 -30.81 41.02
CA LYS A 5 -9.62 -29.93 39.87
C LYS A 5 -8.99 -30.54 38.62
N ASN A 6 -9.59 -30.29 37.46
CA ASN A 6 -9.07 -30.42 36.08
C ASN A 6 -9.77 -31.49 35.23
N GLN A 7 -10.93 -31.13 34.67
CA GLN A 7 -11.35 -31.70 33.38
C GLN A 7 -12.32 -30.83 32.56
N LEU A 8 -12.41 -29.53 32.85
CA LEU A 8 -13.24 -28.58 32.10
C LEU A 8 -12.42 -27.32 31.76
N GLN A 9 -11.37 -27.50 30.96
CA GLN A 9 -10.63 -26.41 30.31
C GLN A 9 -9.96 -26.98 29.05
N ARG A 10 -10.74 -27.19 27.99
CA ARG A 10 -10.25 -27.34 26.61
C ARG A 10 -11.44 -27.14 25.67
N GLY A 11 -11.61 -25.91 25.20
CA GLY A 11 -12.67 -25.55 24.27
C GLY A 11 -13.20 -24.15 24.49
N MET A 12 -12.34 -23.13 24.30
CA MET A 12 -12.70 -21.75 23.91
C MET A 12 -11.41 -20.93 23.89
N LEU A 13 -10.70 -20.99 22.77
CA LEU A 13 -9.70 -19.98 22.40
C LEU A 13 -10.28 -19.28 21.18
N THR A 14 -11.16 -18.31 21.45
CA THR A 14 -11.62 -17.32 20.48
C THR A 14 -10.41 -16.49 20.05
N ILE A 15 -10.12 -16.53 18.76
CA ILE A 15 -9.09 -15.75 18.08
C ILE A 15 -9.60 -14.30 18.02
N THR A 16 -8.94 -13.41 18.76
CA THR A 16 -9.20 -11.97 18.70
C THR A 16 -7.99 -11.32 18.02
N ALA A 17 -8.17 -10.84 16.79
CA ALA A 17 -7.15 -10.09 16.07
C ALA A 17 -7.55 -8.62 15.97
N PHE A 18 -6.58 -7.74 16.26
CA PHE A 18 -6.53 -6.30 16.02
C PHE A 18 -7.49 -5.36 16.76
N ALA A 19 -7.03 -4.85 17.90
CA ALA A 19 -7.35 -3.51 18.38
C ALA A 19 -6.11 -2.91 19.06
N ILE A 20 -5.42 -1.97 18.40
CA ILE A 20 -4.44 -1.09 19.06
C ILE A 20 -4.63 0.31 18.53
N ALA A 21 -5.16 1.19 19.39
CA ALA A 21 -4.52 2.46 19.78
C ALA A 21 -5.55 3.37 20.46
N THR A 22 -5.68 3.31 21.79
CA THR A 22 -6.16 4.40 22.67
C THR A 22 -6.33 3.89 24.11
N LEU A 23 -5.25 3.49 24.78
CA LEU A 23 -5.37 3.19 26.22
C LEU A 23 -4.11 3.39 27.06
N PHE A 24 -3.26 4.38 26.71
CA PHE A 24 -2.06 4.70 27.51
C PHE A 24 -1.94 6.15 27.97
N LEU A 25 -3.03 6.93 28.03
CA LEU A 25 -2.96 8.32 28.53
C LEU A 25 -3.77 8.61 29.80
N VAL A 26 -4.39 7.62 30.45
CA VAL A 26 -5.11 7.87 31.71
C VAL A 26 -4.86 6.74 32.70
N THR A 27 -3.74 6.77 33.41
CA THR A 27 -3.66 6.30 34.81
C THR A 27 -2.35 6.71 35.48
N ASN A 28 -2.47 7.08 36.75
CA ASN A 28 -1.41 7.38 37.73
C ASN A 28 -0.68 8.71 37.68
N CYS A 29 -1.40 9.77 38.08
CA CYS A 29 -0.84 10.78 38.97
C CYS A 29 -0.61 10.17 40.37
N LYS A 30 0.58 9.64 40.62
CA LYS A 30 1.20 9.67 41.97
C LYS A 30 2.70 9.92 41.82
N LYS A 31 3.13 11.03 42.40
CA LYS A 31 4.51 11.52 42.47
C LYS A 31 5.38 10.58 43.31
N GLU A 32 6.38 10.01 42.68
CA GLU A 32 7.71 9.81 43.28
C GLU A 32 8.75 10.24 42.26
N LYS A 33 9.62 11.17 42.65
CA LYS A 33 10.74 11.66 41.85
C LYS A 33 11.80 10.57 41.80
N ASP A 34 12.03 10.06 40.60
CA ASP A 34 13.07 9.09 40.31
C ASP A 34 13.82 9.63 39.10
N ASP A 35 15.05 10.12 39.30
CA ASP A 35 15.82 10.90 38.32
C ASP A 35 16.09 10.10 37.02
N ASN A 36 16.07 8.76 37.10
CA ASN A 36 16.14 7.88 35.93
C ASN A 36 14.87 7.95 35.06
N LYS A 37 13.71 8.25 35.64
CA LYS A 37 12.48 8.51 34.89
C LYS A 37 12.51 9.87 34.23
N GLU A 38 13.14 10.89 34.84
CA GLU A 38 13.33 12.19 34.17
C GLU A 38 14.34 12.09 33.02
N LEU A 39 15.38 11.26 33.13
CA LEU A 39 16.31 11.01 32.01
C LEU A 39 15.65 10.22 30.87
N LEU A 40 14.82 9.21 31.19
CA LEU A 40 14.03 8.46 30.21
C LEU A 40 12.90 9.30 29.62
N LEU A 41 12.30 10.21 30.40
CA LEU A 41 11.29 11.15 29.92
C LEU A 41 11.92 12.23 29.04
N MET A 42 13.12 12.72 29.38
CA MET A 42 13.91 13.60 28.52
C MET A 42 14.34 12.88 27.25
N ALA A 43 14.82 11.63 27.32
CA ALA A 43 15.11 10.82 26.14
C ALA A 43 13.86 10.58 25.29
N ALA A 44 12.69 10.35 25.90
CA ALA A 44 11.40 10.22 25.23
C ALA A 44 10.90 11.55 24.62
N LEU A 45 11.21 12.68 25.25
CA LEU A 45 10.93 14.05 24.76
C LEU A 45 11.87 14.43 23.61
N PHE A 46 13.13 13.95 23.63
CA PHE A 46 14.09 14.11 22.52
C PHE A 46 13.89 13.10 21.39
N SER A 47 13.17 12.00 21.62
CA SER A 47 12.77 11.01 20.61
C SER A 47 11.34 11.21 20.10
N ALA A 48 10.67 12.29 20.48
CA ALA A 48 9.39 12.64 19.91
C ALA A 48 9.60 13.05 18.44
N PRO A 49 8.71 12.64 17.51
CA PRO A 49 8.79 13.08 16.13
C PRO A 49 8.89 14.61 16.05
N ASN A 50 9.94 15.10 15.41
CA ASN A 50 10.26 16.52 15.32
C ASN A 50 10.00 17.09 13.92
N GLY A 51 9.37 16.32 13.03
CA GLY A 51 8.98 16.76 11.70
C GLY A 51 7.79 16.01 11.14
N LYS A 52 7.42 16.39 9.92
CA LYS A 52 6.29 15.79 9.19
C LYS A 52 6.67 15.44 7.75
N ALA A 53 6.11 14.34 7.26
CA ALA A 53 6.04 14.01 5.85
C ALA A 53 4.60 14.21 5.34
N ASP A 54 4.44 15.15 4.43
CA ASP A 54 3.18 15.47 3.76
C ASP A 54 3.07 14.68 2.44
N PHE A 55 1.91 14.10 2.17
CA PHE A 55 1.60 13.45 0.90
C PHE A 55 0.43 14.17 0.26
N LYS A 56 0.66 14.85 -0.87
CA LYS A 56 -0.34 15.70 -1.53
C LYS A 56 -0.88 15.03 -2.78
N PHE A 57 -2.20 14.99 -2.89
CA PHE A 57 -2.86 14.57 -4.12
C PHE A 57 -2.52 15.48 -5.30
N SER A 58 -2.34 14.88 -6.45
CA SER A 58 -2.15 15.52 -7.74
C SER A 58 -2.74 14.64 -8.85
N ASN A 59 -2.57 15.07 -10.10
CA ASN A 59 -2.86 14.27 -11.28
C ASN A 59 -1.73 14.43 -12.31
N THR A 60 -1.72 13.61 -13.34
CA THR A 60 -0.68 13.61 -14.38
C THR A 60 -0.48 15.00 -14.96
N THR A 61 -1.55 15.70 -15.32
CA THR A 61 -1.49 17.07 -15.88
C THR A 61 -0.85 18.08 -14.94
N ASN A 62 -1.22 18.07 -13.67
CA ASN A 62 -0.70 18.99 -12.65
C ASN A 62 0.77 18.70 -12.33
N LEU A 63 1.16 17.42 -12.25
CA LEU A 63 2.56 17.05 -12.09
C LEU A 63 3.40 17.42 -13.33
N LEU A 64 2.85 17.30 -14.53
CA LEU A 64 3.49 17.77 -15.76
C LEU A 64 3.69 19.29 -15.73
N ALA A 65 2.68 20.04 -15.30
CA ALA A 65 2.78 21.49 -15.17
C ALA A 65 3.82 21.92 -14.12
N ALA A 66 3.93 21.19 -12.99
CA ALA A 66 4.96 21.45 -11.98
C ALA A 66 6.40 21.21 -12.48
N ARG A 67 6.57 20.46 -13.57
CA ARG A 67 7.89 20.12 -14.15
C ARG A 67 8.68 21.35 -14.62
N THR A 68 8.00 22.42 -15.01
CA THR A 68 8.65 23.61 -15.58
C THR A 68 9.20 24.57 -14.53
N LYS A 69 8.93 24.34 -13.24
CA LYS A 69 9.19 25.32 -12.17
C LYS A 69 10.20 24.92 -11.10
N ASP A 70 10.89 23.76 -11.22
CA ASP A 70 12.06 23.29 -10.42
C ASP A 70 11.90 21.81 -9.96
N SER A 71 11.81 20.84 -10.86
CA SER A 71 11.63 19.43 -10.47
C SER A 71 12.95 18.72 -10.11
N SER A 72 13.01 18.14 -8.91
CA SER A 72 13.87 16.97 -8.57
C SER A 72 13.49 15.77 -9.46
N ARG A 73 14.46 14.90 -9.76
CA ARG A 73 14.29 13.75 -10.65
C ARG A 73 13.89 12.50 -9.86
N PHE A 74 13.17 11.60 -10.53
CA PHE A 74 12.93 10.23 -10.08
C PHE A 74 13.98 9.35 -10.71
N LEU A 75 14.65 8.53 -9.90
CA LEU A 75 15.46 7.44 -10.40
C LEU A 75 14.78 6.13 -10.02
N THR A 76 14.06 5.54 -10.98
CA THR A 76 13.73 4.12 -10.91
C THR A 76 14.97 3.35 -11.36
N LEU A 77 15.52 2.56 -10.45
CA LEU A 77 16.75 1.80 -10.70
C LEU A 77 16.52 0.62 -11.66
N PRO A 78 17.57 0.10 -12.31
CA PRO A 78 18.91 0.66 -12.41
C PRO A 78 19.01 1.54 -13.67
N ASP A 79 19.69 2.68 -13.57
CA ASP A 79 20.00 3.61 -14.66
C ASP A 79 19.85 3.07 -16.10
N THR A 80 18.74 3.42 -16.78
CA THR A 80 18.90 3.76 -18.19
C THR A 80 19.44 5.17 -18.28
N ILE A 81 20.76 5.25 -18.30
CA ILE A 81 21.54 6.29 -18.96
C ILE A 81 20.86 6.57 -20.31
N GLY A 82 20.18 7.72 -20.46
CA GLY A 82 19.68 8.16 -21.77
C GLY A 82 18.33 8.85 -21.86
N GLN A 83 17.54 9.03 -20.79
CA GLN A 83 16.35 9.89 -20.89
C GLN A 83 16.70 11.34 -20.58
N GLY A 84 16.97 12.11 -21.65
CA GLY A 84 16.94 13.57 -21.60
C GLY A 84 15.65 14.08 -20.95
N ALA A 85 15.64 15.33 -20.51
CA ALA A 85 14.49 15.93 -19.84
C ALA A 85 13.19 15.74 -20.65
N ALA A 86 12.34 14.72 -20.37
CA ALA A 86 11.14 14.55 -21.20
C ALA A 86 9.85 13.94 -20.59
N PHE A 87 9.83 13.05 -19.58
CA PHE A 87 8.55 12.40 -19.19
C PHE A 87 8.35 12.19 -17.68
N LEU A 88 7.08 12.21 -17.24
CA LEU A 88 6.67 11.58 -15.98
C LEU A 88 6.69 10.07 -16.23
N THR A 89 7.24 9.30 -15.29
CA THR A 89 7.05 7.85 -15.28
C THR A 89 6.36 7.48 -13.99
N ASP A 90 5.43 6.53 -14.07
CA ASP A 90 4.91 5.88 -12.88
C ASP A 90 6.01 5.08 -12.19
N LEU A 91 5.70 4.48 -11.03
CA LEU A 91 6.68 3.67 -10.32
C LEU A 91 7.11 2.42 -11.10
N ALA A 92 6.29 1.91 -12.02
CA ALA A 92 6.63 0.78 -12.88
C ALA A 92 7.61 1.15 -14.02
N GLY A 93 7.75 2.45 -14.30
CA GLY A 93 8.60 3.00 -15.36
C GLY A 93 7.86 3.38 -16.63
N ASP A 94 6.53 3.34 -16.62
CA ASP A 94 5.69 3.65 -17.77
C ASP A 94 5.29 5.13 -17.80
N ASN A 95 5.10 5.66 -19.00
CA ASN A 95 4.61 7.02 -19.16
C ASN A 95 3.07 7.04 -18.99
N PRO A 96 2.51 7.68 -17.94
CA PRO A 96 1.06 7.75 -17.74
C PRO A 96 0.31 8.50 -18.85
N GLN A 97 1.02 9.26 -19.69
CA GLN A 97 0.43 9.89 -20.88
C GLN A 97 0.16 8.90 -22.01
N ASN A 98 0.79 7.73 -21.98
CA ASN A 98 0.75 6.70 -23.02
C ASN A 98 0.19 5.37 -22.48
N TYR A 99 -0.59 5.39 -21.40
CA TYR A 99 -1.30 4.18 -20.99
C TYR A 99 -2.29 3.75 -22.07
N GLY A 100 -2.49 2.44 -22.17
CA GLY A 100 -3.15 1.79 -23.30
C GLY A 100 -2.16 1.14 -24.26
N ASP A 101 -2.59 0.12 -24.96
CA ASP A 101 -1.85 -0.50 -26.06
C ASP A 101 -2.38 -0.06 -27.45
N GLY A 102 -3.43 0.77 -27.45
CA GLY A 102 -3.98 1.44 -28.62
C GLY A 102 -4.80 0.53 -29.52
N ASN A 103 -5.50 1.13 -30.50
CA ASN A 103 -6.56 0.50 -31.30
C ASN A 103 -6.14 -0.70 -32.20
N GLY A 104 -4.90 -1.18 -32.12
CA GLY A 104 -4.35 -2.21 -33.01
C GLY A 104 -4.72 -3.64 -32.66
N ASP A 105 -5.23 -3.88 -31.44
CA ASP A 105 -5.48 -5.20 -30.88
C ASP A 105 -6.95 -5.66 -30.95
N GLY A 106 -7.85 -4.75 -31.34
CA GLY A 106 -9.27 -5.00 -31.53
C GLY A 106 -10.15 -4.73 -30.30
N PHE A 107 -9.61 -4.16 -29.23
CA PHE A 107 -10.37 -3.73 -28.05
C PHE A 107 -10.42 -2.19 -27.94
N ASN A 108 -11.32 -1.69 -27.07
CA ASN A 108 -11.33 -0.27 -26.72
C ASN A 108 -10.60 -0.09 -25.39
N ASP A 109 -9.59 0.77 -25.40
CA ASP A 109 -8.87 1.21 -24.20
C ASP A 109 -9.82 1.99 -23.28
N LYS A 110 -9.99 1.49 -22.05
CA LYS A 110 -10.76 2.15 -21.00
C LYS A 110 -9.88 2.45 -19.80
N PHE A 111 -10.19 3.53 -19.08
CA PHE A 111 -9.43 3.96 -17.90
C PHE A 111 -10.35 4.39 -16.76
N LEU A 112 -10.10 3.90 -15.54
CA LEU A 112 -10.70 4.42 -14.32
C LEU A 112 -9.67 5.20 -13.49
N THR A 113 -10.14 6.32 -12.96
CA THR A 113 -9.45 7.07 -11.92
C THR A 113 -10.15 6.78 -10.59
N PRO A 114 -9.43 6.31 -9.56
CA PRO A 114 -10.03 6.07 -8.26
C PRO A 114 -10.40 7.40 -7.61
N GLU A 115 -11.46 7.39 -6.81
CA GLU A 115 -11.93 8.59 -6.10
C GLU A 115 -11.01 8.95 -4.92
N ALA A 116 -10.31 7.94 -4.40
CA ALA A 116 -9.35 8.06 -3.32
C ALA A 116 -8.25 6.99 -3.40
N ALA A 117 -7.11 7.28 -2.80
CA ALA A 117 -6.03 6.34 -2.60
C ALA A 117 -5.46 6.42 -1.17
N GLU A 118 -4.70 5.42 -0.78
CA GLU A 118 -3.91 5.40 0.45
C GLU A 118 -2.55 4.78 0.18
N ILE A 119 -1.48 5.38 0.74
CA ILE A 119 -0.14 4.79 0.76
C ILE A 119 0.07 4.12 2.11
N GLN A 120 0.38 2.82 2.11
CA GLN A 120 0.65 2.08 3.32
C GLN A 120 2.16 2.06 3.62
N ILE A 121 2.62 3.04 4.40
CA ILE A 121 4.05 3.27 4.66
C ILE A 121 4.51 2.46 5.87
N CYS A 122 5.54 1.65 5.68
CA CYS A 122 6.16 0.83 6.73
C CYS A 122 7.39 1.53 7.33
N GLN A 123 8.22 2.14 6.47
CA GLN A 123 9.46 2.76 6.88
C GLN A 123 9.85 3.90 5.92
N ILE A 124 10.49 4.93 6.46
CA ILE A 124 11.15 6.00 5.71
C ILE A 124 12.61 6.05 6.16
N VAL A 125 13.54 5.94 5.20
CA VAL A 125 14.98 5.98 5.42
C VAL A 125 15.63 7.07 4.58
N ALA A 126 16.84 7.50 4.95
CA ALA A 126 17.62 8.44 4.16
C ALA A 126 19.05 7.94 3.96
N TYR A 127 19.62 8.30 2.81
CA TYR A 127 20.96 7.91 2.39
C TYR A 127 21.83 9.15 2.20
N LYS A 128 23.07 9.05 2.68
CA LYS A 128 24.11 10.02 2.38
C LYS A 128 24.51 9.93 0.91
N SER A 129 25.11 10.98 0.37
CA SER A 129 25.78 10.91 -0.94
C SER A 129 27.00 9.97 -0.85
N VAL A 130 27.50 9.49 -1.99
CA VAL A 130 28.66 8.58 -2.03
C VAL A 130 29.89 9.25 -1.41
N GLU A 131 30.09 10.54 -1.68
CA GLU A 131 31.20 11.33 -1.15
C GLU A 131 31.13 11.51 0.38
N LYS A 132 29.94 11.29 0.95
CA LYS A 132 29.65 11.41 2.38
C LYS A 132 29.48 10.05 3.07
N GLY A 133 29.88 8.96 2.39
CA GLY A 133 29.88 7.60 2.93
C GLY A 133 28.55 6.86 2.79
N GLY A 134 27.64 7.33 1.95
CA GLY A 134 26.43 6.59 1.58
C GLY A 134 26.64 5.60 0.42
N PRO A 135 25.64 4.75 0.13
CA PRO A 135 25.73 3.75 -0.93
C PRO A 135 25.72 4.39 -2.33
N ALA A 136 26.29 3.70 -3.31
CA ALA A 136 26.13 4.09 -4.71
C ALA A 136 24.65 4.05 -5.12
N ARG A 137 24.24 4.93 -6.03
CA ARG A 137 22.90 4.90 -6.63
C ARG A 137 22.69 3.54 -7.28
N GLY A 138 21.59 2.86 -6.97
CA GLY A 138 21.35 1.48 -7.43
C GLY A 138 21.63 0.40 -6.40
N SER A 139 22.32 0.74 -5.31
CA SER A 139 22.75 -0.22 -4.29
C SER A 139 22.13 0.02 -2.92
N GLU A 140 21.11 0.88 -2.84
CA GLU A 140 20.38 1.19 -1.62
C GLU A 140 19.69 -0.05 -1.03
N THR A 141 19.87 -0.25 0.27
CA THR A 141 19.24 -1.32 1.06
C THR A 141 18.87 -0.77 2.43
N LEU A 142 18.00 -1.44 3.18
CA LEU A 142 17.69 -1.02 4.55
C LEU A 142 18.93 -1.10 5.48
N GLN A 143 19.87 -1.99 5.17
CA GLN A 143 21.08 -2.20 5.97
C GLN A 143 22.13 -1.10 5.77
N ASN A 144 22.15 -0.46 4.60
CA ASN A 144 23.08 0.63 4.29
C ASN A 144 22.43 2.03 4.32
N ALA A 145 21.19 2.12 4.80
CA ALA A 145 20.56 3.39 5.13
C ALA A 145 21.34 4.10 6.26
N ASN A 146 21.61 5.39 6.06
CA ASN A 146 22.38 6.19 7.03
C ASN A 146 21.49 6.78 8.13
N PHE A 147 20.18 6.88 7.90
CA PHE A 147 19.23 7.43 8.86
C PHE A 147 17.84 6.81 8.68
N VAL A 148 17.14 6.56 9.79
CA VAL A 148 15.76 6.08 9.80
C VAL A 148 14.85 7.20 10.30
N SER A 149 14.08 7.77 9.38
CA SER A 149 13.18 8.90 9.65
C SER A 149 11.84 8.44 10.24
N PHE A 150 11.34 7.28 9.80
CA PHE A 150 10.14 6.67 10.32
C PHE A 150 10.26 5.16 10.23
N ASN A 151 9.78 4.44 11.24
CA ASN A 151 9.66 2.99 11.20
C ASN A 151 8.49 2.58 12.09
N ILE A 152 7.55 1.82 11.54
CA ILE A 152 6.51 1.17 12.33
C ILE A 152 6.75 -0.33 12.37
N THR A 153 7.00 -0.82 13.57
CA THR A 153 7.21 -2.24 13.86
C THR A 153 5.91 -2.83 14.39
N GLY A 154 5.44 -3.91 13.77
CA GLY A 154 4.34 -4.70 14.34
C GLY A 154 4.74 -5.36 15.67
N PRO A 155 3.77 -5.93 16.40
CA PRO A 155 4.01 -6.54 17.72
C PRO A 155 4.98 -7.74 17.71
N PHE A 156 5.50 -8.13 16.55
CA PHE A 156 6.36 -9.30 16.34
C PHE A 156 7.69 -8.99 15.63
N SER A 157 8.03 -7.72 15.40
CA SER A 157 9.31 -7.32 14.80
C SER A 157 10.30 -6.83 15.87
N ASP A 158 11.57 -7.23 15.73
CA ASP A 158 12.67 -6.58 16.46
C ASP A 158 13.06 -5.25 15.78
N PRO A 159 13.89 -4.39 16.41
CA PRO A 159 14.29 -3.09 15.87
C PRO A 159 15.06 -3.16 14.53
N HIS A 160 15.49 -4.35 14.11
CA HIS A 160 16.28 -4.61 12.90
C HIS A 160 15.58 -5.51 11.88
N GLY A 161 14.29 -5.85 12.09
CA GLY A 161 13.50 -6.73 11.22
C GLY A 161 13.93 -8.20 11.18
N GLN A 162 14.70 -8.72 12.17
CA GLN A 162 15.23 -10.10 12.11
C GLN A 162 14.20 -11.16 12.53
N PHE A 163 13.20 -10.82 13.35
CA PHE A 163 12.17 -11.76 13.83
C PHE A 163 10.77 -11.57 13.21
N GLY A 164 10.63 -10.61 12.31
CA GLY A 164 9.42 -10.39 11.52
C GLY A 164 9.85 -9.60 10.29
N GLY A 165 9.50 -10.07 9.10
CA GLY A 165 10.01 -9.48 7.86
C GLY A 165 9.50 -8.05 7.62
N VAL A 166 9.78 -7.52 6.43
CA VAL A 166 9.46 -6.13 6.11
C VAL A 166 7.94 -5.92 6.13
N CYS A 167 7.48 -4.73 6.54
CA CYS A 167 6.07 -4.34 6.52
C CYS A 167 5.14 -5.20 7.41
N THR A 168 5.59 -5.62 8.60
CA THR A 168 4.73 -6.27 9.62
C THR A 168 3.65 -5.32 10.18
N ALA A 169 3.84 -4.02 10.05
CA ALA A 169 2.85 -2.98 10.28
C ALA A 169 3.06 -1.84 9.27
N PHE A 170 2.06 -0.97 9.14
CA PHE A 170 2.10 0.19 8.27
C PHE A 170 1.23 1.32 8.82
N ALA A 171 1.57 2.55 8.46
CA ALA A 171 0.71 3.71 8.60
C ALA A 171 0.02 3.99 7.25
N GLY A 172 -1.31 3.99 7.24
CA GLY A 172 -2.10 4.40 6.08
C GLY A 172 -2.12 5.92 5.94
N ILE A 173 -1.58 6.43 4.83
CA ILE A 173 -1.62 7.84 4.48
C ILE A 173 -2.65 8.03 3.36
N PRO A 174 -3.85 8.53 3.68
CA PRO A 174 -4.90 8.72 2.70
C PRO A 174 -4.62 9.94 1.83
N ILE A 175 -4.95 9.84 0.54
CA ILE A 175 -4.68 10.82 -0.51
C ILE A 175 -5.93 10.95 -1.38
N THR A 176 -6.47 12.16 -1.48
CA THR A 176 -7.63 12.43 -2.32
C THR A 176 -7.69 13.90 -2.77
N GLY A 177 -8.43 14.15 -3.85
CA GLY A 177 -8.87 15.48 -4.28
C GLY A 177 -10.29 15.83 -3.80
N LEU A 178 -10.93 14.96 -3.00
CA LEU A 178 -12.27 15.17 -2.47
C LEU A 178 -12.34 16.36 -1.50
N SER A 179 -13.46 17.06 -1.52
CA SER A 179 -13.75 18.10 -0.54
C SER A 179 -14.23 17.48 0.78
N GLY A 180 -14.00 18.18 1.90
CA GLY A 180 -14.45 17.73 3.22
C GLY A 180 -13.58 16.65 3.89
N THR A 181 -12.51 16.18 3.24
CA THR A 181 -11.52 15.28 3.82
C THR A 181 -10.34 16.04 4.42
N THR A 182 -9.73 15.49 5.46
CA THR A 182 -8.56 16.07 6.13
C THR A 182 -7.28 15.46 5.59
N ASN A 183 -6.37 16.29 5.08
CA ASN A 183 -5.02 15.85 4.74
C ASN A 183 -4.29 15.36 5.99
N ARG A 184 -3.74 14.14 5.94
CA ARG A 184 -2.92 13.58 7.02
C ARG A 184 -1.45 13.67 6.67
N SER A 185 -0.65 14.05 7.66
CA SER A 185 0.81 14.03 7.59
C SER A 185 1.35 12.93 8.49
N LEU A 186 2.36 12.22 8.01
CA LEU A 186 3.08 11.25 8.83
C LEU A 186 4.05 11.99 9.75
N GLN A 187 4.06 11.65 11.04
CA GLN A 187 5.06 12.19 11.97
C GLN A 187 6.38 11.46 11.76
N ILE A 188 7.47 12.21 11.63
CA ILE A 188 8.81 11.67 11.32
C ILE A 188 9.88 12.28 12.24
N ASN A 189 11.01 11.59 12.31
CA ASN A 189 12.27 12.15 12.79
C ASN A 189 12.98 12.82 11.62
N GLN A 190 13.32 14.09 11.78
CA GLN A 190 14.04 14.86 10.80
C GLN A 190 15.53 14.49 10.81
N ILE A 191 16.16 14.54 9.63
CA ILE A 191 17.61 14.44 9.51
C ILE A 191 18.24 15.58 10.35
N PRO A 192 19.29 15.29 11.16
CA PRO A 192 19.99 16.30 11.94
C PRO A 192 20.43 17.48 11.07
N GLN A 193 20.24 18.70 11.58
CA GLN A 193 20.45 19.93 10.79
C GLN A 193 21.90 20.12 10.34
N ASP A 194 22.85 19.68 11.15
CA ASP A 194 24.28 19.71 10.90
C ASP A 194 24.72 18.73 9.81
N GLU A 195 23.99 17.63 9.64
CA GLU A 195 24.28 16.62 8.60
C GLU A 195 23.34 16.71 7.39
N LYS A 196 22.34 17.59 7.37
CA LYS A 196 21.29 17.64 6.33
C LYS A 196 21.86 17.60 4.92
N ASN A 197 22.91 18.38 4.65
CA ASN A 197 23.54 18.50 3.33
C ASN A 197 24.36 17.27 2.92
N ASP A 198 24.57 16.30 3.82
CA ASP A 198 25.24 15.05 3.49
C ASP A 198 24.28 14.04 2.86
N TYR A 199 22.97 14.22 3.03
CA TYR A 199 21.94 13.33 2.50
C TYR A 199 21.43 13.83 1.16
N ASP A 200 21.33 12.94 0.17
CA ASP A 200 20.88 13.30 -1.18
C ASP A 200 19.68 12.47 -1.65
N ARG A 201 19.26 11.47 -0.85
CA ARG A 201 18.18 10.54 -1.20
C ARG A 201 17.36 10.12 0.01
N ILE A 202 16.09 9.81 -0.26
CA ILE A 202 15.15 9.20 0.69
C ILE A 202 14.60 7.90 0.12
N GLY A 203 14.51 6.87 0.95
CA GLY A 203 13.85 5.60 0.65
C GLY A 203 12.50 5.50 1.35
N LEU A 204 11.45 5.13 0.60
CA LEU A 204 10.14 4.78 1.11
C LEU A 204 9.94 3.27 1.00
N VAL A 205 9.64 2.62 2.14
CA VAL A 205 9.21 1.22 2.18
C VAL A 205 7.70 1.22 2.30
N ILE A 206 7.03 0.79 1.22
CA ILE A 206 5.57 0.81 1.08
C ILE A 206 5.08 -0.63 1.02
N ARG A 207 4.10 -0.99 1.85
CA ARG A 207 3.42 -2.29 1.75
C ARG A 207 2.62 -2.35 0.45
N ALA A 208 1.68 -1.41 0.31
CA ALA A 208 0.79 -1.34 -0.84
C ALA A 208 0.31 0.09 -1.10
N PHE A 209 -0.18 0.29 -2.32
CA PHE A 209 -1.09 1.38 -2.64
C PHE A 209 -2.51 0.83 -2.64
N ARG A 210 -3.38 1.37 -1.80
CA ARG A 210 -4.81 1.02 -1.77
C ARG A 210 -5.59 2.03 -2.57
N TYR A 211 -6.44 1.58 -3.47
CA TYR A 211 -7.34 2.41 -4.25
C TYR A 211 -8.79 2.17 -3.89
N TYR A 212 -9.60 3.22 -3.93
CA TYR A 212 -11.05 3.16 -3.82
C TYR A 212 -11.70 3.62 -5.12
N PHE A 213 -12.60 2.80 -5.68
CA PHE A 213 -13.32 3.12 -6.92
C PHE A 213 -14.78 3.50 -6.65
N ASN A 214 -15.30 4.48 -7.40
CA ASN A 214 -16.68 4.94 -7.26
C ASN A 214 -17.68 3.83 -7.68
N PRO A 215 -18.81 3.65 -6.96
CA PRO A 215 -19.84 2.67 -7.32
C PRO A 215 -20.45 2.79 -8.71
N ASN A 216 -20.44 3.99 -9.29
CA ASN A 216 -20.97 4.21 -10.65
C ASN A 216 -20.01 3.75 -11.74
N ASP A 217 -18.71 3.74 -11.45
CA ASP A 217 -17.67 3.32 -12.38
C ASP A 217 -17.31 1.84 -12.21
N LEU A 218 -17.55 1.29 -11.01
CA LEU A 218 -17.26 -0.09 -10.64
C LEU A 218 -18.38 -0.59 -9.70
N PRO A 219 -19.35 -1.37 -10.19
CA PRO A 219 -20.53 -1.76 -9.41
C PRO A 219 -20.23 -2.86 -8.39
N GLU A 220 -19.27 -3.75 -8.64
CA GLU A 220 -18.96 -4.86 -7.73
C GLU A 220 -18.28 -4.41 -6.44
N ASN A 221 -18.97 -4.61 -5.32
CA ASN A 221 -18.47 -4.17 -4.01
C ASN A 221 -17.17 -4.91 -3.60
N ALA A 222 -16.97 -6.13 -4.07
CA ALA A 222 -15.76 -6.92 -3.81
C ALA A 222 -14.48 -6.23 -4.32
N TYR A 223 -14.58 -5.38 -5.34
CA TYR A 223 -13.46 -4.66 -5.96
C TYR A 223 -13.39 -3.20 -5.50
N ARG A 224 -14.22 -2.81 -4.51
CA ARG A 224 -14.34 -1.43 -4.04
C ARG A 224 -13.01 -0.87 -3.53
N TYR A 225 -12.25 -1.69 -2.80
CA TYR A 225 -10.92 -1.36 -2.32
C TYR A 225 -9.92 -2.39 -2.85
N VAL A 226 -8.88 -1.92 -3.53
CA VAL A 226 -7.88 -2.79 -4.15
C VAL A 226 -6.47 -2.35 -3.74
N ASP A 227 -5.69 -3.30 -3.21
CA ASP A 227 -4.29 -3.11 -2.87
C ASP A 227 -3.37 -3.57 -4.01
N LEU A 228 -2.42 -2.72 -4.41
CA LEU A 228 -1.26 -3.11 -5.22
C LEU A 228 -0.07 -3.37 -4.30
N ILE A 229 0.26 -4.64 -4.10
CA ILE A 229 1.21 -5.11 -3.10
C ILE A 229 2.66 -4.95 -3.60
N LEU A 230 3.43 -4.05 -2.98
CA LEU A 230 4.86 -3.83 -3.29
C LEU A 230 5.80 -4.60 -2.37
N ASN A 231 5.44 -4.68 -1.09
CA ASN A 231 6.19 -5.43 -0.09
C ASN A 231 5.25 -6.34 0.67
N LYS A 232 5.60 -7.64 0.66
CA LYS A 232 4.85 -8.67 1.36
C LYS A 232 4.92 -8.41 2.88
N PRO A 233 3.80 -8.30 3.60
CA PRO A 233 3.82 -8.42 5.04
C PRO A 233 4.28 -9.84 5.38
N THR A 234 5.35 -9.97 6.15
CA THR A 234 5.85 -11.28 6.58
C THR A 234 5.45 -11.50 8.03
N PRO A 235 4.23 -12.01 8.32
CA PRO A 235 3.89 -12.37 9.67
C PRO A 235 4.80 -13.53 10.14
N PRO A 236 5.05 -13.67 11.45
CA PRO A 236 5.65 -14.88 11.98
C PRO A 236 4.78 -16.08 11.59
N ALA A 237 5.41 -17.20 11.20
CA ALA A 237 4.68 -18.44 11.01
C ALA A 237 4.13 -18.92 12.36
N PHE A 238 2.80 -19.01 12.48
CA PHE A 238 2.13 -19.59 13.64
C PHE A 238 1.58 -20.98 13.31
N PRO A 239 1.55 -21.92 14.27
CA PRO A 239 0.86 -23.20 14.09
C PRO A 239 -0.61 -22.98 13.69
N GLY A 240 -1.08 -23.65 12.63
CA GLY A 240 -2.42 -23.46 12.07
C GLY A 240 -2.52 -22.47 10.91
N MET A 241 -1.40 -21.92 10.42
CA MET A 241 -1.34 -21.06 9.22
C MET A 241 -0.71 -21.76 8.01
N GLU A 242 -0.58 -23.08 8.02
CA GLU A 242 0.15 -23.86 7.01
C GLU A 242 -0.45 -23.71 5.60
N ASP A 243 -1.77 -23.53 5.51
CA ASP A 243 -2.50 -23.38 4.24
C ASP A 243 -2.82 -21.91 3.90
N VAL A 244 -2.36 -20.94 4.69
CA VAL A 244 -2.66 -19.51 4.44
C VAL A 244 -1.78 -18.99 3.32
N VAL A 245 -2.43 -18.52 2.25
CA VAL A 245 -1.75 -17.89 1.12
C VAL A 245 -1.73 -16.39 1.32
N PHE A 246 -0.55 -15.86 1.61
CA PHE A 246 -0.35 -14.42 1.77
C PHE A 246 -0.22 -13.71 0.42
N ALA A 247 -0.48 -12.41 0.44
CA ALA A 247 -0.15 -11.53 -0.66
C ALA A 247 1.36 -11.52 -0.92
N GLU A 248 1.72 -11.49 -2.20
CA GLU A 248 3.10 -11.40 -2.67
C GLU A 248 3.30 -10.10 -3.44
N ARG A 249 4.56 -9.67 -3.56
CA ARG A 249 4.89 -8.52 -4.40
C ARG A 249 4.33 -8.74 -5.82
N GLY A 250 3.63 -7.73 -6.33
CA GLY A 250 3.00 -7.75 -7.64
C GLY A 250 1.54 -8.20 -7.62
N ASP A 251 1.02 -8.73 -6.51
CA ASP A 251 -0.39 -9.12 -6.41
C ASP A 251 -1.32 -7.89 -6.43
N VAL A 252 -2.46 -8.05 -7.11
CA VAL A 252 -3.64 -7.19 -6.96
C VAL A 252 -4.57 -7.87 -5.94
N SER A 253 -4.81 -7.21 -4.81
CA SER A 253 -5.52 -7.80 -3.67
C SER A 253 -6.70 -6.96 -3.22
N PRO A 254 -7.95 -7.34 -3.54
CA PRO A 254 -9.12 -6.68 -3.01
C PRO A 254 -9.30 -6.90 -1.50
N ALA A 255 -9.86 -5.90 -0.82
CA ALA A 255 -10.22 -6.01 0.59
C ALA A 255 -11.68 -6.45 0.77
N ILE A 256 -11.88 -7.58 1.45
CA ILE A 256 -13.20 -8.13 1.78
C ILE A 256 -13.48 -7.89 3.26
N PHE A 257 -14.51 -7.11 3.55
CA PHE A 257 -14.90 -6.75 4.90
C PHE A 257 -15.89 -7.74 5.48
N ASP A 258 -15.79 -7.99 6.78
CA ASP A 258 -16.85 -8.72 7.47
C ASP A 258 -18.18 -7.93 7.46
N HIS A 259 -19.29 -8.63 7.70
CA HIS A 259 -20.63 -8.03 7.77
C HIS A 259 -20.80 -6.98 8.89
N LYS A 260 -19.85 -6.87 9.82
CA LYS A 260 -19.87 -5.88 10.90
C LYS A 260 -19.17 -4.59 10.50
N ALA A 261 -18.47 -4.55 9.36
CA ALA A 261 -17.85 -3.33 8.89
C ALA A 261 -18.89 -2.19 8.68
N PRO A 262 -18.46 -0.93 8.77
CA PRO A 262 -19.26 0.23 8.36
C PRO A 262 -19.86 0.05 6.97
N ARG A 263 -21.18 0.26 6.80
CA ARG A 263 -21.81 0.11 5.48
C ARG A 263 -21.31 1.16 4.49
N SER A 264 -20.90 2.32 5.00
CA SER A 264 -20.27 3.36 4.18
C SER A 264 -19.04 2.87 3.42
N PHE A 265 -18.36 1.79 3.83
CA PHE A 265 -17.21 1.27 3.10
C PHE A 265 -17.56 0.89 1.66
N VAL A 266 -18.76 0.36 1.38
CA VAL A 266 -19.12 -0.03 0.01
C VAL A 266 -19.59 1.13 -0.87
N THR A 267 -19.81 2.32 -0.30
CA THR A 267 -20.36 3.49 -1.01
C THR A 267 -19.51 4.75 -0.90
N SER A 268 -18.49 4.79 -0.04
CA SER A 268 -17.58 5.93 0.12
C SER A 268 -16.17 5.46 0.53
N PRO A 269 -15.12 6.29 0.35
CA PRO A 269 -13.75 5.97 0.76
C PRO A 269 -13.52 6.08 2.27
N SER A 270 -14.56 5.87 3.08
CA SER A 270 -14.57 6.11 4.53
C SER A 270 -13.66 5.17 5.33
N LEU A 271 -13.17 4.08 4.74
CA LEU A 271 -12.07 3.29 5.29
C LEU A 271 -10.79 4.13 5.44
N MET A 272 -10.48 4.95 4.43
CA MET A 272 -9.30 5.81 4.35
C MET A 272 -9.53 7.15 5.06
N PHE A 273 -10.78 7.61 5.04
CA PHE A 273 -11.21 8.90 5.62
C PHE A 273 -12.30 8.67 6.66
N PRO A 274 -11.93 8.33 7.92
CA PRO A 274 -12.90 8.09 8.99
C PRO A 274 -13.84 9.26 9.25
N GLU A 275 -13.47 10.49 8.89
CA GLU A 275 -14.34 11.66 8.95
C GLU A 275 -15.59 11.56 8.06
N LEU A 276 -15.58 10.67 7.06
CA LEU A 276 -16.73 10.37 6.20
C LEU A 276 -17.66 9.31 6.80
N LEU A 277 -17.29 8.70 7.93
CA LEU A 277 -18.15 7.74 8.63
C LEU A 277 -19.24 8.49 9.40
N ALA A 278 -20.47 7.98 9.27
CA ALA A 278 -21.54 8.38 10.19
C ALA A 278 -21.19 7.94 11.63
N GLN A 279 -21.60 8.73 12.62
CA GLN A 279 -21.22 8.51 14.02
C GLN A 279 -21.65 7.14 14.56
N ASP A 280 -22.79 6.61 14.09
CA ASP A 280 -23.34 5.31 14.45
C ASP A 280 -22.65 4.12 13.76
N GLU A 281 -21.74 4.40 12.82
CA GLU A 281 -20.96 3.38 12.13
C GLU A 281 -19.57 3.14 12.72
N PHE A 282 -19.11 3.95 13.66
CA PHE A 282 -17.83 3.72 14.33
C PHE A 282 -17.86 2.44 15.18
N ARG A 283 -17.28 1.37 14.65
CA ARG A 283 -17.16 0.08 15.33
C ARG A 283 -15.93 -0.70 14.89
N PRO A 284 -15.40 -1.60 15.74
CA PRO A 284 -14.38 -2.55 15.33
C PRO A 284 -14.89 -3.43 14.18
N TYR A 285 -14.03 -3.69 13.21
CA TYR A 285 -14.31 -4.55 12.06
C TYR A 285 -13.05 -5.34 11.71
N SER A 286 -13.24 -6.43 10.99
CA SER A 286 -12.16 -7.18 10.33
C SER A 286 -12.31 -7.09 8.82
N PHE A 287 -11.19 -7.19 8.13
CA PHE A 287 -11.16 -7.39 6.69
C PHE A 287 -10.13 -8.47 6.35
N PHE A 288 -10.32 -9.07 5.19
CA PHE A 288 -9.52 -10.16 4.67
C PHE A 288 -9.00 -9.77 3.30
N GLU A 289 -7.76 -10.16 3.02
CA GLU A 289 -7.24 -10.09 1.66
C GLU A 289 -7.90 -11.17 0.82
N SER A 290 -8.23 -10.83 -0.41
CA SER A 290 -8.66 -11.77 -1.44
C SER A 290 -7.82 -11.57 -2.69
N PHE A 291 -7.93 -12.49 -3.65
CA PHE A 291 -7.15 -12.44 -4.88
C PHE A 291 -8.06 -12.66 -6.08
N ILE A 292 -7.66 -12.07 -7.20
CA ILE A 292 -8.40 -12.12 -8.45
C ILE A 292 -7.76 -13.16 -9.36
N ASP A 293 -8.56 -14.00 -9.99
CA ASP A 293 -8.13 -14.89 -11.05
C ASP A 293 -7.88 -14.08 -12.33
N ALA A 294 -6.65 -14.11 -12.82
CA ALA A 294 -6.22 -13.34 -13.98
C ALA A 294 -6.93 -13.76 -15.28
N SER A 295 -7.46 -14.98 -15.36
CA SER A 295 -8.10 -15.49 -16.59
C SER A 295 -9.58 -15.17 -16.71
N SER A 296 -10.23 -14.85 -15.59
CA SER A 296 -11.68 -14.72 -15.52
C SER A 296 -12.16 -13.47 -14.80
N GLY A 297 -11.30 -12.75 -14.09
CA GLY A 297 -11.69 -11.63 -13.25
C GLY A 297 -12.62 -12.02 -12.09
N SER A 298 -12.71 -13.30 -11.76
CA SER A 298 -13.44 -13.77 -10.58
C SER A 298 -12.51 -13.81 -9.37
N LEU A 299 -13.06 -13.72 -8.15
CA LEU A 299 -12.25 -13.96 -6.96
C LEU A 299 -11.80 -15.44 -6.90
N LEU A 300 -10.61 -15.65 -6.34
CA LEU A 300 -10.02 -16.95 -6.09
C LEU A 300 -10.51 -17.51 -4.75
N LYS A 301 -10.92 -18.78 -4.76
CA LYS A 301 -11.20 -19.58 -3.57
C LYS A 301 -9.89 -20.10 -3.03
N MET A 302 -9.38 -19.39 -2.03
CA MET A 302 -8.14 -19.72 -1.34
C MET A 302 -8.28 -21.01 -0.54
N PRO A 303 -7.18 -21.77 -0.36
CA PRO A 303 -7.21 -23.01 0.40
C PRO A 303 -7.54 -22.78 1.87
N ASP A 304 -7.26 -21.60 2.42
CA ASP A 304 -7.68 -21.26 3.76
C ASP A 304 -9.20 -21.00 3.81
N GLY A 305 -9.89 -21.71 4.71
CA GLY A 305 -11.34 -21.61 4.84
C GLY A 305 -11.80 -20.23 5.32
N THR A 306 -10.95 -19.43 5.96
CA THR A 306 -11.34 -18.14 6.53
C THR A 306 -11.52 -17.07 5.45
N SER A 307 -10.50 -16.84 4.61
CA SER A 307 -10.56 -15.87 3.52
C SER A 307 -11.61 -16.27 2.48
N THR A 308 -11.71 -17.56 2.15
CA THR A 308 -12.75 -18.07 1.24
C THR A 308 -14.15 -17.87 1.80
N ASN A 309 -14.38 -18.15 3.09
CA ASN A 309 -15.70 -17.91 3.68
C ASN A 309 -16.02 -16.41 3.78
N ALA A 310 -15.03 -15.53 3.91
CA ALA A 310 -15.26 -14.09 3.85
C ALA A 310 -15.60 -13.65 2.41
N ALA A 311 -14.84 -14.09 1.41
CA ALA A 311 -15.06 -13.70 0.01
C ALA A 311 -16.35 -14.26 -0.58
N PHE A 312 -16.79 -15.45 -0.17
CA PHE A 312 -17.92 -16.16 -0.80
C PHE A 312 -19.07 -16.52 0.16
N GLY A 313 -18.98 -16.12 1.43
CA GLY A 313 -20.01 -16.41 2.44
C GLY A 313 -20.94 -15.23 2.72
N PHE A 314 -22.07 -15.52 3.36
CA PHE A 314 -23.12 -14.53 3.70
C PHE A 314 -22.75 -13.55 4.83
N ASN A 315 -21.58 -13.72 5.46
CA ASN A 315 -21.12 -12.93 6.60
C ASN A 315 -20.12 -11.82 6.20
N SER A 316 -20.17 -11.38 4.95
CA SER A 316 -19.34 -10.32 4.39
C SER A 316 -20.20 -9.11 4.01
N LEU A 317 -19.63 -7.91 4.14
CA LEU A 317 -20.26 -6.68 3.68
C LEU A 317 -20.17 -6.54 2.15
N ASN A 318 -19.11 -7.09 1.55
CA ASN A 318 -18.83 -7.02 0.13
C ASN A 318 -18.34 -8.37 -0.43
N PRO A 319 -19.20 -9.40 -0.44
CA PRO A 319 -18.85 -10.70 -1.01
C PRO A 319 -18.63 -10.60 -2.53
N ALA A 320 -18.03 -11.64 -3.10
CA ALA A 320 -17.99 -11.83 -4.55
C ALA A 320 -19.41 -11.82 -5.13
N GLU A 321 -19.60 -11.18 -6.28
CA GLU A 321 -20.89 -11.21 -6.97
C GLU A 321 -21.21 -12.61 -7.50
N ASN A 322 -20.16 -13.39 -7.83
CA ASN A 322 -20.28 -14.78 -8.24
C ASN A 322 -19.75 -15.75 -7.17
N TYR A 323 -20.68 -16.37 -6.43
CA TYR A 323 -20.39 -17.35 -5.38
C TYR A 323 -19.65 -18.63 -5.86
N SER A 324 -19.66 -18.90 -7.18
CA SER A 324 -18.99 -20.08 -7.73
C SER A 324 -17.46 -19.97 -7.68
N GLY A 325 -16.89 -18.76 -7.83
CA GLY A 325 -15.45 -18.48 -7.76
C GLY A 325 -14.56 -19.37 -8.63
N VAL A 326 -13.23 -19.19 -8.52
CA VAL A 326 -12.25 -20.08 -9.16
C VAL A 326 -11.36 -20.70 -8.08
N LEU A 327 -11.16 -22.02 -8.08
CA LEU A 327 -10.28 -22.66 -7.11
C LEU A 327 -8.83 -22.18 -7.31
N TYR A 328 -8.20 -21.75 -6.21
CA TYR A 328 -6.78 -21.45 -6.21
C TYR A 328 -5.98 -22.76 -6.28
N THR A 329 -5.09 -22.83 -7.26
CA THR A 329 -4.16 -23.95 -7.45
C THR A 329 -2.72 -23.49 -7.31
N ASN A 330 -2.37 -22.30 -7.79
CA ASN A 330 -1.01 -21.77 -7.70
C ASN A 330 -0.93 -20.24 -7.93
N HIS A 331 0.23 -19.66 -7.65
CA HIS A 331 0.48 -18.21 -7.68
C HIS A 331 0.32 -17.58 -9.08
N SER A 332 0.49 -18.34 -10.16
CA SER A 332 0.32 -17.83 -11.53
C SER A 332 -1.14 -17.61 -11.91
N GLN A 333 -2.12 -17.91 -11.05
CA GLN A 333 -3.52 -17.52 -11.30
C GLN A 333 -3.82 -16.11 -10.81
N LYS A 334 -3.03 -15.57 -9.88
CA LYS A 334 -3.32 -14.26 -9.30
C LYS A 334 -3.10 -13.18 -10.34
N LEU A 335 -4.07 -12.27 -10.46
CA LEU A 335 -3.92 -11.04 -11.22
C LEU A 335 -2.74 -10.25 -10.66
N LYS A 336 -1.82 -9.87 -11.54
CA LYS A 336 -0.66 -9.05 -11.20
C LYS A 336 -0.84 -7.62 -11.69
N PHE A 337 -0.09 -6.71 -11.08
CA PHE A 337 0.20 -5.40 -11.65
C PHE A 337 1.67 -5.32 -12.08
N LYS A 338 2.00 -4.35 -12.92
CA LYS A 338 3.36 -4.21 -13.44
C LYS A 338 4.28 -3.67 -12.36
N LEU A 339 5.24 -4.51 -11.98
CA LEU A 339 6.24 -4.13 -11.00
C LEU A 339 7.31 -3.20 -11.59
N PRO A 340 7.88 -2.29 -10.77
CA PRO A 340 9.11 -1.60 -11.10
C PRO A 340 10.19 -2.60 -11.53
N THR A 341 10.95 -2.29 -12.58
CA THR A 341 12.01 -3.19 -13.09
C THR A 341 13.01 -3.57 -11.99
N SER A 342 13.40 -2.63 -11.13
CA SER A 342 14.25 -2.87 -9.96
C SER A 342 13.69 -3.88 -8.97
N ALA A 343 12.37 -4.09 -8.93
CA ALA A 343 11.74 -5.03 -8.01
C ALA A 343 11.78 -6.48 -8.51
N LYS A 344 12.04 -6.70 -9.81
CA LYS A 344 12.08 -8.04 -10.43
C LYS A 344 13.33 -8.84 -10.07
N SER A 345 14.44 -8.17 -9.75
CA SER A 345 15.70 -8.80 -9.36
C SER A 345 15.80 -9.08 -7.85
N LEU A 346 14.85 -8.59 -7.06
CA LEU A 346 14.81 -8.79 -5.62
C LEU A 346 14.36 -10.20 -5.28
N LYS A 347 14.95 -10.79 -4.23
CA LYS A 347 14.44 -12.05 -3.68
C LYS A 347 13.06 -11.81 -3.07
N LYS A 348 12.35 -12.92 -2.82
CA LYS A 348 11.01 -12.93 -2.23
C LYS A 348 10.91 -12.09 -0.95
N ASP A 349 11.93 -12.15 -0.11
CA ASP A 349 11.94 -11.51 1.21
C ASP A 349 12.76 -10.20 1.24
N ASP A 350 13.42 -9.83 0.14
CA ASP A 350 14.16 -8.57 0.06
C ASP A 350 13.16 -7.42 -0.09
N PRO A 351 13.24 -6.33 0.68
CA PRO A 351 12.33 -5.20 0.55
C PRO A 351 12.55 -4.44 -0.76
N TYR A 352 11.47 -4.10 -1.45
CA TYR A 352 11.46 -3.05 -2.43
C TYR A 352 11.46 -1.69 -1.74
N ILE A 353 12.44 -0.85 -2.09
CA ILE A 353 12.59 0.50 -1.56
C ILE A 353 12.38 1.47 -2.72
N LEU A 354 11.39 2.34 -2.60
CA LEU A 354 11.24 3.46 -3.52
C LEU A 354 12.23 4.56 -3.14
N VAL A 355 13.28 4.73 -3.93
CA VAL A 355 14.30 5.76 -3.71
C VAL A 355 13.97 7.01 -4.52
N VAL A 356 14.03 8.16 -3.86
CA VAL A 356 13.77 9.47 -4.47
C VAL A 356 14.88 10.45 -4.11
N ASP A 357 15.16 11.40 -4.99
CA ASP A 357 16.11 12.48 -4.71
C ASP A 357 15.59 13.37 -3.58
N LEU A 358 16.49 13.73 -2.67
CA LEU A 358 16.26 14.67 -1.58
C LEU A 358 16.89 16.02 -1.93
N ASN A 359 16.06 17.01 -2.23
CA ASN A 359 16.55 18.35 -2.54
C ASN A 359 16.65 19.21 -1.27
N ASN A 360 17.77 19.23 -0.56
CA ASN A 360 17.85 19.99 0.70
C ASN A 360 17.82 21.53 0.59
N THR A 361 17.76 22.09 -0.62
CA THR A 361 17.80 23.55 -0.86
C THR A 361 16.47 24.27 -0.64
N LYS A 362 15.36 23.53 -0.53
CA LYS A 362 14.02 24.11 -0.36
C LYS A 362 13.43 23.77 1.01
N GLY A 363 12.68 24.70 1.57
CA GLY A 363 11.73 24.39 2.64
C GLY A 363 12.13 24.61 4.10
N GLU A 364 11.13 24.55 4.99
CA GLU A 364 11.30 24.52 6.45
C GLU A 364 12.15 23.32 6.87
N LYS A 365 13.07 23.58 7.79
CA LYS A 365 14.11 22.65 8.24
C LYS A 365 13.54 21.26 8.57
N GLY A 366 13.78 20.27 7.69
CA GLY A 366 13.63 18.83 7.94
C GLY A 366 12.28 18.19 7.56
N ASN A 367 11.29 18.93 7.06
CA ASN A 367 10.02 18.36 6.62
C ASN A 367 10.09 17.79 5.19
N LEU A 368 9.30 16.76 4.91
CA LEU A 368 9.23 16.09 3.62
C LEU A 368 7.89 16.35 2.94
N LEU A 369 7.90 16.52 1.62
CA LEU A 369 6.70 16.62 0.82
C LEU A 369 6.77 15.66 -0.38
N PHE A 370 5.71 14.89 -0.57
CA PHE A 370 5.55 13.98 -1.69
C PHE A 370 4.25 14.34 -2.42
N ASN A 371 4.34 14.84 -3.64
CA ASN A 371 3.20 15.01 -4.54
C ASN A 371 2.92 13.67 -5.23
N VAL A 372 1.68 13.21 -5.24
CA VAL A 372 1.31 11.87 -5.71
C VAL A 372 0.18 12.02 -6.72
N SER A 373 0.44 11.65 -7.97
CA SER A 373 -0.57 11.59 -9.04
C SER A 373 -1.28 10.26 -8.99
N VAL A 374 -2.61 10.36 -8.90
CA VAL A 374 -3.52 9.23 -8.83
C VAL A 374 -4.61 9.47 -9.86
N ASP A 375 -4.36 9.07 -11.10
CA ASP A 375 -5.28 9.14 -12.22
C ASP A 375 -4.96 8.03 -13.23
N LYS A 376 -6.00 7.54 -13.93
CA LYS A 376 -5.91 6.41 -14.88
C LYS A 376 -5.22 5.18 -14.28
N VAL A 377 -5.53 4.87 -13.03
CA VAL A 377 -4.91 3.77 -12.27
C VAL A 377 -5.35 2.42 -12.81
N LEU A 378 -6.59 2.28 -13.25
CA LEU A 378 -7.05 1.03 -13.85
C LEU A 378 -7.21 1.22 -15.34
N PHE A 379 -6.49 0.43 -16.11
CA PHE A 379 -6.70 0.27 -17.54
C PHE A 379 -7.33 -1.08 -17.80
N TRP A 380 -8.31 -1.13 -18.72
CA TRP A 380 -8.81 -2.40 -19.21
C TRP A 380 -9.29 -2.28 -20.65
N ASP A 381 -9.24 -3.42 -21.32
CA ASP A 381 -9.77 -3.59 -22.65
C ASP A 381 -11.19 -4.11 -22.57
N SER A 382 -12.10 -3.38 -23.20
CA SER A 382 -13.50 -3.78 -23.26
C SER A 382 -14.08 -3.64 -24.65
N ALA A 383 -14.92 -4.61 -24.99
CA ALA A 383 -15.81 -4.51 -26.14
C ALA A 383 -17.10 -3.73 -25.79
N SER A 384 -17.32 -3.40 -24.51
CA SER A 384 -18.46 -2.60 -24.07
C SER A 384 -18.30 -1.14 -24.50
N VAL A 385 -19.45 -0.51 -24.74
CA VAL A 385 -19.54 0.92 -25.07
C VAL A 385 -19.60 1.80 -23.83
N ASP A 386 -19.97 1.25 -22.67
CA ASP A 386 -19.94 1.99 -21.41
C ASP A 386 -18.50 2.16 -20.89
N ASN A 387 -18.36 2.98 -19.84
CA ASN A 387 -17.08 3.18 -19.15
C ASN A 387 -17.17 2.62 -17.72
N ILE A 388 -17.89 1.52 -17.57
CA ILE A 388 -18.08 0.83 -16.30
C ILE A 388 -17.19 -0.39 -16.33
N PHE A 389 -16.37 -0.58 -15.30
CA PHE A 389 -15.53 -1.76 -15.16
C PHE A 389 -16.27 -2.79 -14.31
N SER A 390 -16.69 -3.90 -14.93
CA SER A 390 -17.49 -4.93 -14.27
C SER A 390 -17.03 -6.36 -14.60
N PRO A 391 -15.83 -6.80 -14.20
CA PRO A 391 -15.26 -8.07 -14.63
C PRO A 391 -16.03 -9.31 -14.13
N GLN A 392 -16.79 -9.21 -13.03
CA GLN A 392 -17.54 -10.36 -12.53
C GLN A 392 -18.89 -10.51 -13.24
N LEU A 393 -19.52 -9.39 -13.59
CA LEU A 393 -20.87 -9.37 -14.17
C LEU A 393 -20.84 -9.30 -15.69
N ASP A 394 -19.84 -8.65 -16.29
CA ASP A 394 -19.67 -8.51 -17.73
C ASP A 394 -18.44 -9.30 -18.24
N ALA A 395 -18.69 -10.21 -19.18
CA ALA A 395 -17.63 -10.93 -19.87
C ALA A 395 -16.80 -10.05 -20.81
N ALA A 396 -17.32 -8.87 -21.21
CA ALA A 396 -16.60 -7.89 -21.99
C ALA A 396 -15.39 -7.31 -21.24
N ASP A 397 -15.47 -7.19 -19.91
CA ASP A 397 -14.45 -6.58 -19.05
C ASP A 397 -13.50 -7.60 -18.40
N ARG A 398 -13.71 -8.89 -18.65
CA ARG A 398 -12.86 -9.94 -18.07
C ARG A 398 -11.46 -9.89 -18.66
N PRO A 399 -10.42 -9.99 -17.82
CA PRO A 399 -9.09 -10.28 -18.33
C PRO A 399 -9.07 -11.67 -18.97
N ASN A 400 -8.17 -11.91 -19.91
CA ASN A 400 -8.01 -13.20 -20.59
C ASN A 400 -6.54 -13.69 -20.53
N ALA A 401 -5.94 -13.48 -19.36
CA ALA A 401 -4.60 -13.92 -19.03
C ALA A 401 -4.47 -15.45 -19.10
N THR A 402 -3.37 -15.96 -19.67
CA THR A 402 -3.00 -17.39 -19.57
C THR A 402 -2.11 -17.66 -18.37
N ASN A 403 -1.49 -16.63 -17.82
CA ASN A 403 -0.75 -16.66 -16.56
C ASN A 403 -0.78 -15.26 -15.91
N GLY A 404 -0.65 -15.15 -14.60
CA GLY A 404 -0.90 -13.90 -13.87
C GLY A 404 -0.05 -12.71 -14.31
N GLU A 405 1.12 -12.95 -14.91
CA GLU A 405 2.02 -11.89 -15.41
C GLU A 405 1.68 -11.44 -16.83
N ASP A 406 0.97 -12.25 -17.60
CA ASP A 406 0.72 -11.98 -19.01
C ASP A 406 -0.43 -11.01 -19.26
N ASN A 407 -1.01 -10.46 -18.19
CA ASN A 407 -2.11 -9.50 -18.23
C ASN A 407 -1.67 -8.03 -18.12
N LEU A 408 -0.35 -7.79 -18.17
CA LEU A 408 0.29 -6.51 -17.82
C LEU A 408 0.59 -5.58 -19.01
N ALA A 409 0.39 -6.03 -20.25
CA ALA A 409 0.41 -5.28 -21.52
C ALA A 409 0.60 -6.27 -22.68
N THR A 410 -0.49 -6.68 -23.31
CA THR A 410 -0.50 -7.64 -24.45
C THR A 410 -1.39 -7.11 -25.56
N THR A 411 -0.79 -6.87 -26.72
CA THR A 411 -1.45 -6.29 -27.92
C THR A 411 -2.34 -7.26 -28.70
N THR A 412 -2.77 -8.38 -28.09
CA THR A 412 -3.50 -9.46 -28.81
C THR A 412 -4.69 -9.98 -28.02
N ARG A 413 -4.95 -9.43 -26.85
CA ARG A 413 -5.79 -10.00 -25.80
C ARG A 413 -6.26 -8.89 -24.86
N LYS A 414 -7.40 -9.10 -24.20
CA LYS A 414 -7.95 -8.14 -23.24
C LYS A 414 -7.04 -7.95 -22.05
N ASN A 415 -6.49 -6.76 -21.94
CA ASN A 415 -5.71 -6.34 -20.80
C ASN A 415 -6.59 -5.91 -19.64
N LEU A 416 -6.10 -6.14 -18.42
CA LEU A 416 -6.56 -5.48 -17.20
C LEU A 416 -5.32 -5.15 -16.36
N ILE A 417 -4.95 -3.88 -16.36
CA ILE A 417 -3.70 -3.41 -15.77
C ILE A 417 -4.04 -2.42 -14.68
N PHE A 418 -3.53 -2.69 -13.49
CA PHE A 418 -3.45 -1.68 -12.44
C PHE A 418 -2.08 -1.00 -12.50
N HIS A 419 -2.09 0.33 -12.53
CA HIS A 419 -0.91 1.17 -12.55
C HIS A 419 -0.60 1.68 -11.14
N LEU A 420 0.69 1.75 -10.84
CA LEU A 420 1.17 2.42 -9.64
C LEU A 420 1.00 3.95 -9.81
N PRO A 421 0.92 4.73 -8.72
CA PRO A 421 0.82 6.17 -8.85
C PRO A 421 2.14 6.76 -9.33
N THR A 422 2.13 8.00 -9.81
CA THR A 422 3.38 8.74 -10.04
C THR A 422 3.69 9.60 -8.83
N ILE A 423 4.88 9.45 -8.23
CA ILE A 423 5.28 10.22 -7.05
C ILE A 423 6.30 11.29 -7.44
N ARG A 424 6.25 12.46 -6.79
CA ARG A 424 7.19 13.59 -6.88
C ARG A 424 7.61 14.12 -5.51
N SER A 425 8.88 14.02 -5.13
CA SER A 425 9.38 14.44 -3.81
C SER A 425 10.01 15.82 -3.87
N GLU A 426 9.65 16.66 -2.92
CA GLU A 426 10.23 17.98 -2.71
C GLU A 426 10.44 18.17 -1.20
N THR A 427 11.42 18.96 -0.80
CA THR A 427 11.50 19.42 0.60
C THR A 427 10.63 20.66 0.75
N LYS A 428 9.88 20.73 1.86
CA LYS A 428 8.88 21.77 2.10
C LYS A 428 9.28 22.69 3.23
#